data_AF-A0A844KQ53-F1
#
_entry.id   AF-A0A844KQ53-F1
#
_cell.length_a   1.000
_cell.length_b   1.000
_cell.length_c   1.000
_cell.angle_alpha   90.00
_cell.angle_beta   90.00
_cell.angle_gamma   90.00
#
_symmetry.space_group_name_H-M   'P 1'
#
loop_
_entity.id
_entity.type
_entity.pdbx_description
1 polymer ?
#
loop_
_entity_poly.entity_id
_entity_poly.type
_entity_poly.pdbx_seq_one_letter_code
_entity_poly.pdbx_strand_id
1 'polypeptide(L)'
;MFMKKMAAFLMAFTLVCTSSPADLHTGAATETVYTAQAVAISSEEDLVAMQENPDGNYYLAKDITIKGNLNLFPNYYDYDTKVQHEECFTGSLDGRGHTIKDYTGMGLFNNAKNATFKNIVMTNVTIQGKEMGAALVYQAEKCRFFNITVSGKATIGGAGIVDSAKSCDFTDCTSKVNADIKVTDALPGFLPESPGEMKIPISGIAGIRAISH
;
A
#
# COMPACT_ATOMS: atom_id res chain seq x y z
N MET A 1 -42.04 11.37 -12.92
CA MET A 1 -41.99 12.85 -12.99
C MET A 1 -40.94 13.32 -11.98
N PHE A 2 -39.74 13.66 -12.45
CA PHE A 2 -38.86 14.70 -11.91
C PHE A 2 -37.59 14.72 -12.78
N MET A 3 -37.61 15.62 -13.76
CA MET A 3 -36.45 16.01 -14.57
C MET A 3 -35.39 16.62 -13.66
N LYS A 4 -34.11 16.23 -13.81
CA LYS A 4 -32.98 17.00 -13.26
C LYS A 4 -32.23 17.66 -14.41
N LYS A 5 -32.10 18.97 -14.25
CA LYS A 5 -31.85 19.99 -15.27
C LYS A 5 -30.51 19.82 -15.98
N MET A 6 -30.59 19.90 -17.31
CA MET A 6 -29.49 20.23 -18.22
C MET A 6 -28.98 21.64 -17.92
N ALA A 7 -27.68 21.77 -17.65
CA ALA A 7 -26.98 23.05 -17.70
C ALA A 7 -25.97 22.96 -18.85
N ALA A 8 -26.36 23.47 -20.01
CA ALA A 8 -25.49 23.65 -21.15
C ALA A 8 -24.65 24.92 -20.93
N PHE A 9 -23.33 24.74 -20.76
CA PHE A 9 -22.38 25.85 -20.81
C PHE A 9 -21.93 26.03 -22.26
N LEU A 10 -22.52 27.03 -22.93
CA LEU A 10 -22.13 27.46 -24.27
C LEU A 10 -20.96 28.46 -24.14
N MET A 11 -19.71 28.00 -24.29
CA MET A 11 -18.59 28.91 -24.55
C MET A 11 -18.39 29.03 -26.06
N ALA A 12 -18.73 30.19 -26.60
CA ALA A 12 -18.34 30.59 -27.94
C ALA A 12 -16.85 30.95 -27.92
N PHE A 13 -16.02 30.20 -28.66
CA PHE A 13 -14.66 30.59 -28.99
C PHE A 13 -14.60 30.82 -30.50
N THR A 14 -14.44 32.07 -30.90
CA THR A 14 -14.29 32.45 -32.31
C THR A 14 -12.94 31.97 -32.81
N LEU A 15 -12.95 30.95 -33.67
CA LEU A 15 -11.79 30.40 -34.34
C LEU A 15 -11.37 31.36 -35.47
N VAL A 16 -10.30 32.12 -35.28
CA VAL A 16 -9.67 32.86 -36.39
C VAL A 16 -8.77 31.89 -37.14
N CYS A 17 -9.26 31.38 -38.27
CA CYS A 17 -8.45 30.64 -39.23
C CYS A 17 -7.60 31.62 -40.03
N THR A 18 -6.28 31.58 -39.84
CA THR A 18 -5.31 31.97 -40.87
C THR A 18 -4.32 30.84 -41.05
N SER A 19 -4.51 30.09 -42.12
CA SER A 19 -3.61 29.06 -42.63
C SER A 19 -2.49 29.67 -43.47
N SER A 20 -1.26 29.13 -43.38
CA SER A 20 -0.33 28.68 -44.46
C SER A 20 1.11 28.50 -43.88
N PRO A 21 2.06 27.78 -44.53
CA PRO A 21 2.48 26.44 -44.09
C PRO A 21 3.99 26.26 -43.82
N ALA A 22 4.31 25.10 -43.25
CA ALA A 22 5.57 24.35 -43.35
C ALA A 22 6.87 25.00 -42.84
N ASP A 23 7.25 24.63 -41.61
CA ASP A 23 8.63 24.27 -41.33
C ASP A 23 8.64 22.89 -40.66
N LEU A 24 9.09 21.89 -41.43
CA LEU A 24 9.40 20.55 -40.95
C LEU A 24 10.73 20.63 -40.20
N HIS A 25 10.70 21.14 -38.98
CA HIS A 25 11.67 20.78 -37.96
C HIS A 25 10.97 19.81 -37.03
N THR A 26 11.46 18.58 -36.94
CA THR A 26 11.06 17.54 -35.99
C THR A 26 11.17 18.08 -34.56
N GLY A 27 10.18 18.85 -34.15
CA GLY A 27 9.97 19.29 -32.78
C GLY A 27 9.50 18.07 -32.02
N ALA A 28 10.29 17.67 -31.02
CA ALA A 28 9.83 16.76 -29.99
C ALA A 28 8.46 17.22 -29.53
N ALA A 29 7.44 16.37 -29.71
CA ALA A 29 6.16 16.58 -29.07
C ALA A 29 6.44 16.64 -27.58
N THR A 30 6.43 17.84 -27.02
CA THR A 30 6.40 18.03 -25.58
C THR A 30 5.04 17.53 -25.14
N GLU A 31 4.95 16.23 -24.83
CA GLU A 31 3.87 15.70 -24.03
C GLU A 31 3.91 16.47 -22.71
N THR A 32 3.03 17.45 -22.57
CA THR A 32 2.70 18.00 -21.26
C THR A 32 2.05 16.88 -20.47
N VAL A 33 2.85 16.09 -19.78
CA VAL A 33 2.39 15.16 -18.75
C VAL A 33 1.75 16.04 -17.68
N TYR A 34 0.42 16.10 -17.67
CA TYR A 34 -0.30 16.61 -16.52
C TYR A 34 -0.06 15.61 -15.38
N THR A 35 0.97 15.88 -14.57
CA THR A 35 1.18 15.13 -13.35
C THR A 35 -0.02 15.39 -12.45
N ALA A 36 -0.83 14.37 -12.19
CA ALA A 36 -1.90 14.47 -11.20
C ALA A 36 -1.31 15.02 -9.90
N GLN A 37 -1.87 16.14 -9.42
CA GLN A 37 -1.38 16.81 -8.22
C GLN A 37 -1.46 15.82 -7.05
N ALA A 38 -0.35 15.69 -6.30
CA ALA A 38 -0.33 14.77 -5.18
C ALA A 38 -1.29 15.24 -4.07
N VAL A 39 -2.03 14.29 -3.49
CA VAL A 39 -3.05 14.51 -2.46
C VAL A 39 -2.43 14.33 -1.08
N ALA A 40 -2.64 15.29 -0.20
CA ALA A 40 -2.16 15.24 1.18
C ALA A 40 -3.00 14.26 2.00
N ILE A 41 -2.34 13.41 2.77
CA ILE A 41 -2.93 12.52 3.77
C ILE A 41 -2.58 13.05 5.14
N SER A 42 -3.62 13.44 5.87
CA SER A 42 -3.50 14.05 7.18
C SER A 42 -4.32 13.33 8.24
N SER A 43 -5.12 12.32 7.91
CA SER A 43 -5.88 11.54 8.90
C SER A 43 -6.12 10.10 8.46
N GLU A 44 -6.74 9.31 9.34
CA GLU A 44 -7.22 7.97 8.99
C GLU A 44 -8.32 8.04 7.91
N GLU A 45 -9.19 9.06 7.97
CA GLU A 45 -10.24 9.27 6.96
C GLU A 45 -9.64 9.58 5.59
N ASP A 46 -8.54 10.34 5.52
CA ASP A 46 -7.84 10.58 4.27
C ASP A 46 -7.26 9.28 3.68
N LEU A 47 -6.76 8.36 4.53
CA LEU A 47 -6.32 7.03 4.09
C LEU A 47 -7.49 6.21 3.53
N VAL A 48 -8.65 6.24 4.20
CA VAL A 48 -9.86 5.56 3.73
C VAL A 48 -10.33 6.12 2.39
N ALA A 49 -10.24 7.44 2.20
CA ALA A 49 -10.65 8.12 0.97
C ALA A 49 -9.78 7.76 -0.25
N MET A 50 -8.59 7.18 -0.06
CA MET A 50 -7.78 6.65 -1.16
C MET A 50 -8.52 5.57 -1.96
N GLN A 51 -9.47 4.86 -1.34
CA GLN A 51 -10.24 3.81 -2.01
C GLN A 51 -11.13 4.34 -3.13
N GLU A 52 -11.53 5.62 -3.07
CA GLU A 52 -12.31 6.27 -4.12
C GLU A 52 -11.45 6.64 -5.35
N ASN A 53 -10.12 6.64 -5.22
CA ASN A 53 -9.19 7.02 -6.29
C ASN A 53 -7.89 6.17 -6.22
N PRO A 54 -7.97 4.86 -6.53
CA PRO A 54 -6.89 3.89 -6.30
C PRO A 54 -5.56 4.19 -7.01
N ASP A 55 -5.58 4.95 -8.10
CA ASP A 55 -4.41 5.32 -8.92
C ASP A 55 -3.81 6.69 -8.53
N GLY A 56 -4.32 7.31 -7.47
CA GLY A 56 -3.87 8.62 -7.00
C GLY A 56 -2.42 8.65 -6.51
N ASN A 57 -1.82 9.83 -6.56
CA ASN A 57 -0.52 10.10 -5.94
C ASN A 57 -0.74 10.75 -4.58
N TYR A 58 -0.26 10.13 -3.51
CA TYR A 58 -0.53 10.52 -2.14
C TYR A 58 0.76 10.80 -1.38
N TYR A 59 0.69 11.69 -0.40
CA TYR A 59 1.77 11.88 0.56
C TYR A 59 1.27 12.14 1.96
N LEU A 60 1.98 11.64 2.96
CA LEU A 60 1.71 12.00 4.35
C LEU A 60 2.10 13.47 4.57
N ALA A 61 1.18 14.25 5.12
CA ALA A 61 1.38 15.65 5.48
C ALA A 61 1.61 15.84 7.00
N LYS A 62 1.36 14.78 7.78
CA LYS A 62 1.63 14.69 9.22
C LYS A 62 1.76 13.23 9.62
N ASP A 63 2.22 13.01 10.85
CA ASP A 63 2.16 11.68 11.47
C ASP A 63 0.70 11.24 11.63
N ILE A 64 0.43 9.98 11.29
CA ILE A 64 -0.90 9.37 11.39
C ILE A 64 -0.86 8.31 12.48
N THR A 65 -1.75 8.38 13.46
CA THR A 65 -1.99 7.30 14.42
C THR A 65 -3.22 6.55 14.00
N ILE A 66 -3.09 5.24 13.78
CA ILE A 66 -4.21 4.35 13.46
C ILE A 66 -4.87 3.93 14.76
N LYS A 67 -6.17 4.17 14.91
CA LYS A 67 -6.96 3.81 16.11
C LYS A 67 -7.96 2.70 15.81
N GLY A 68 -8.37 2.56 14.55
CA GLY A 68 -9.32 1.55 14.11
C GLY A 68 -8.65 0.32 13.50
N ASN A 69 -9.48 -0.68 13.18
CA ASN A 69 -9.08 -1.73 12.26
C ASN A 69 -9.19 -1.16 10.84
N LEU A 70 -8.05 -0.88 10.22
CA LEU A 70 -7.99 -0.37 8.86
C LEU A 70 -7.43 -1.45 7.93
N ASN A 71 -8.14 -1.72 6.84
CA ASN A 71 -7.69 -2.61 5.77
C ASN A 71 -8.16 -2.02 4.44
N LEU A 72 -7.26 -1.29 3.78
CA LEU A 72 -7.57 -0.58 2.53
C LEU A 72 -7.57 -1.57 1.35
N PHE A 73 -8.48 -1.36 0.40
CA PHE A 73 -8.63 -2.22 -0.78
C PHE A 73 -8.89 -3.70 -0.45
N PRO A 74 -9.82 -4.01 0.49
CA PRO A 74 -10.08 -5.38 0.92
C PRO A 74 -10.68 -6.21 -0.21
N ASN A 75 -10.36 -7.50 -0.25
CA ASN A 75 -11.08 -8.44 -1.09
C ASN A 75 -12.28 -9.00 -0.32
N TYR A 76 -13.49 -8.74 -0.80
CA TYR A 76 -14.71 -9.33 -0.24
C TYR A 76 -15.83 -9.41 -1.27
N TYR A 77 -16.78 -10.30 -1.02
CA TYR A 77 -18.01 -10.37 -1.79
C TYR A 77 -19.10 -9.56 -1.09
N ASP A 78 -19.64 -8.54 -1.77
CA ASP A 78 -20.79 -7.79 -1.30
C ASP A 78 -22.06 -8.59 -1.61
N TYR A 79 -22.71 -9.09 -0.56
CA TYR A 79 -23.93 -9.89 -0.69
C TYR A 79 -25.16 -9.06 -1.05
N ASP A 80 -25.17 -7.75 -0.77
CA ASP A 80 -26.30 -6.87 -1.08
C ASP A 80 -26.26 -6.46 -2.56
N THR A 81 -25.08 -6.08 -3.06
CA THR A 81 -24.90 -5.66 -4.45
C THR A 81 -24.54 -6.80 -5.41
N LYS A 82 -24.18 -7.98 -4.87
CA LYS A 82 -23.70 -9.15 -5.62
C LYS A 82 -22.41 -8.89 -6.41
N VAL A 83 -21.58 -7.96 -5.93
CA VAL A 83 -20.30 -7.57 -6.55
C VAL A 83 -19.14 -8.21 -5.79
N GLN A 84 -18.16 -8.70 -6.55
CA GLN A 84 -16.88 -9.14 -6.01
C GLN A 84 -15.93 -7.94 -6.02
N HIS A 85 -15.46 -7.53 -4.84
CA HIS A 85 -14.48 -6.48 -4.66
C HIS A 85 -13.08 -7.07 -4.66
N GLU A 86 -12.26 -6.65 -5.62
CA GLU A 86 -10.88 -7.08 -5.85
C GLU A 86 -10.00 -5.89 -6.23
N GLU A 87 -10.43 -4.68 -5.87
CA GLU A 87 -9.72 -3.46 -6.16
C GLU A 87 -8.32 -3.52 -5.55
N CYS A 88 -7.36 -2.93 -6.27
CA CYS A 88 -5.98 -2.83 -5.84
C CYS A 88 -5.61 -1.35 -5.75
N PHE A 89 -4.78 -0.99 -4.78
CA PHE A 89 -4.07 0.27 -4.85
C PHE A 89 -3.08 0.23 -6.02
N THR A 90 -3.13 1.20 -6.93
CA THR A 90 -2.27 1.28 -8.12
C THR A 90 -1.47 2.58 -8.20
N GLY A 91 -1.71 3.50 -7.27
CA GLY A 91 -1.09 4.80 -7.20
C GLY A 91 0.26 4.81 -6.47
N SER A 92 0.55 5.94 -5.82
CA SER A 92 1.76 6.09 -5.01
C SER A 92 1.49 6.65 -3.62
N LEU A 93 2.25 6.19 -2.62
CA LEU A 93 2.24 6.74 -1.28
C LEU A 93 3.67 7.12 -0.86
N ASP A 94 3.88 8.41 -0.60
CA ASP A 94 5.15 8.96 -0.11
C ASP A 94 5.02 9.41 1.36
N GLY A 95 5.80 8.81 2.25
CA GLY A 95 5.75 9.17 3.67
C GLY A 95 6.37 10.52 4.00
N ARG A 96 7.24 11.07 3.15
CA ARG A 96 7.89 12.40 3.30
C ARG A 96 8.42 12.72 4.71
N GLY A 97 8.89 11.69 5.43
CA GLY A 97 9.45 11.83 6.79
C GLY A 97 8.42 11.74 7.93
N HIS A 98 7.14 11.53 7.62
CA HIS A 98 6.10 11.27 8.60
C HIS A 98 5.94 9.78 8.90
N THR A 99 5.37 9.49 10.07
CA THR A 99 5.21 8.13 10.59
C THR A 99 3.75 7.71 10.65
N ILE A 100 3.46 6.46 10.29
CA ILE A 100 2.20 5.77 10.57
C ILE A 100 2.38 4.95 11.86
N LYS A 101 1.56 5.20 12.87
CA LYS A 101 1.71 4.67 14.24
C LYS A 101 0.55 3.77 14.62
N ASP A 102 0.83 2.81 15.49
CA ASP A 102 -0.15 2.01 16.23
C ASP A 102 -1.05 1.12 15.36
N TYR A 103 -0.63 0.85 14.11
CA TYR A 103 -1.37 -0.04 13.21
C TYR A 103 -1.47 -1.45 13.80
N THR A 104 -2.70 -1.98 13.83
CA THR A 104 -2.97 -3.36 14.24
C THR A 104 -3.82 -4.06 13.18
N GLY A 105 -3.31 -5.15 12.59
CA GLY A 105 -4.02 -5.87 11.52
C GLY A 105 -3.14 -6.80 10.68
N MET A 106 -3.58 -7.12 9.46
CA MET A 106 -2.92 -8.07 8.53
C MET A 106 -2.36 -7.40 7.26
N GLY A 107 -2.49 -6.09 7.14
CA GLY A 107 -1.99 -5.27 6.03
C GLY A 107 -2.76 -3.98 5.97
N LEU A 108 -2.10 -2.83 6.13
CA LEU A 108 -2.76 -1.54 5.98
C LEU A 108 -3.40 -1.43 4.58
N PHE A 109 -2.70 -1.93 3.56
CA PHE A 109 -3.21 -2.20 2.23
C PHE A 109 -3.39 -3.72 2.05
N ASN A 110 -4.59 -4.18 1.75
CA ASN A 110 -4.81 -5.59 1.45
C ASN A 110 -4.18 -5.98 0.11
N ASN A 111 -4.43 -5.16 -0.92
CA ASN A 111 -4.00 -5.44 -2.29
C ASN A 111 -3.36 -4.19 -2.92
N ALA A 112 -2.18 -4.38 -3.51
CA ALA A 112 -1.51 -3.36 -4.31
C ALA A 112 -0.97 -3.95 -5.63
N LYS A 113 -1.09 -3.19 -6.71
CA LYS A 113 -0.66 -3.61 -8.04
C LYS A 113 -0.06 -2.45 -8.84
N ASN A 114 1.14 -2.62 -9.39
CA ASN A 114 1.86 -1.54 -10.08
C ASN A 114 2.05 -0.26 -9.23
N ALA A 115 1.93 -0.37 -7.91
CA ALA A 115 1.98 0.77 -7.00
C ALA A 115 3.42 1.09 -6.56
N THR A 116 3.63 2.32 -6.10
CA THR A 116 4.90 2.74 -5.49
C THR A 116 4.71 3.20 -4.05
N PHE A 117 5.44 2.59 -3.13
CA PHE A 117 5.52 3.01 -1.73
C PHE A 117 6.92 3.52 -1.45
N LYS A 118 7.06 4.73 -0.90
CA LYS A 118 8.37 5.28 -0.60
C LYS A 118 8.42 6.14 0.67
N ASN A 119 9.57 6.15 1.32
CA ASN A 119 9.85 6.97 2.52
C ASN A 119 8.85 6.71 3.66
N ILE A 120 8.38 5.47 3.80
CA ILE A 120 7.36 5.10 4.78
C ILE A 120 8.03 4.62 6.06
N VAL A 121 7.63 5.20 7.18
CA VAL A 121 8.00 4.71 8.51
C VAL A 121 6.73 4.25 9.23
N MET A 122 6.69 2.99 9.65
CA MET A 122 5.64 2.46 10.52
C MET A 122 6.22 2.07 11.88
N THR A 123 5.59 2.50 12.96
CA THR A 123 6.05 2.23 14.34
C THR A 123 4.92 1.71 15.22
N ASN A 124 5.29 0.91 16.21
CA ASN A 124 4.36 0.26 17.12
C ASN A 124 3.29 -0.56 16.37
N VAL A 125 3.70 -1.24 15.29
CA VAL A 125 2.78 -2.11 14.56
C VAL A 125 2.54 -3.41 15.33
N THR A 126 1.31 -3.90 15.32
CA THR A 126 0.98 -5.24 15.81
C THR A 126 0.33 -6.03 14.67
N ILE A 127 1.12 -6.90 14.05
CA ILE A 127 0.61 -7.82 13.03
C ILE A 127 -0.14 -8.94 13.75
N GLN A 128 -1.44 -9.05 13.50
CA GLN A 128 -2.30 -10.04 14.12
C GLN A 128 -3.46 -10.42 13.21
N GLY A 129 -3.97 -11.63 13.38
CA GLY A 129 -5.04 -12.17 12.57
C GLY A 129 -5.29 -13.63 12.89
N LYS A 130 -6.08 -14.29 12.05
CA LYS A 130 -6.20 -15.75 12.05
C LYS A 130 -5.11 -16.43 11.23
N GLU A 131 -4.44 -15.67 10.37
CA GLU A 131 -3.40 -16.11 9.43
C GLU A 131 -2.23 -15.12 9.46
N MET A 132 -1.11 -15.49 8.84
CA MET A 132 0.04 -14.60 8.67
C MET A 132 -0.39 -13.34 7.90
N GLY A 133 0.27 -12.22 8.17
CA GLY A 133 -0.02 -10.95 7.48
C GLY A 133 1.20 -10.05 7.42
N ALA A 134 0.97 -8.82 6.95
CA ALA A 134 1.99 -7.79 6.93
C ALA A 134 1.55 -6.50 7.63
N ALA A 135 2.47 -5.59 7.92
CA ALA A 135 2.07 -4.27 8.40
C ALA A 135 1.64 -3.35 7.24
N LEU A 136 2.44 -3.26 6.17
CA LEU A 136 2.17 -2.30 5.09
C LEU A 136 1.26 -2.88 4.00
N VAL A 137 1.66 -3.94 3.29
CA VAL A 137 0.87 -4.53 2.20
C VAL A 137 0.73 -6.03 2.38
N TYR A 138 -0.50 -6.55 2.40
CA TYR A 138 -0.71 -8.00 2.47
C TYR A 138 -0.31 -8.66 1.15
N GLN A 139 -0.92 -8.28 0.03
CA GLN A 139 -0.62 -8.80 -1.31
C GLN A 139 -0.14 -7.70 -2.25
N ALA A 140 1.05 -7.88 -2.84
CA ALA A 140 1.65 -6.94 -3.77
C ALA A 140 2.05 -7.62 -5.09
N GLU A 141 1.60 -7.07 -6.22
CA GLU A 141 2.03 -7.47 -7.57
C GLU A 141 2.68 -6.29 -8.29
N LYS A 142 3.89 -6.49 -8.86
CA LYS A 142 4.60 -5.45 -9.65
C LYS A 142 4.77 -4.11 -8.93
N CYS A 143 4.82 -4.14 -7.60
CA CYS A 143 4.97 -2.93 -6.79
C CYS A 143 6.45 -2.62 -6.55
N ARG A 144 6.73 -1.35 -6.22
CA ARG A 144 8.06 -0.90 -5.87
C ARG A 144 8.06 -0.28 -4.47
N PHE A 145 9.00 -0.69 -3.63
CA PHE A 145 9.14 -0.27 -2.24
C PHE A 145 10.52 0.37 -2.02
N PHE A 146 10.55 1.63 -1.60
CA PHE A 146 11.80 2.41 -1.39
C PHE A 146 11.87 3.00 -0.01
N ASN A 147 13.01 2.84 0.67
CA ASN A 147 13.28 3.55 1.93
C ASN A 147 12.12 3.37 2.93
N ILE A 148 11.81 2.11 3.25
CA ILE A 148 10.71 1.75 4.15
C ILE A 148 11.28 1.17 5.43
N THR A 149 10.81 1.65 6.57
CA THR A 149 11.13 1.06 7.86
C THR A 149 9.86 0.70 8.61
N VAL A 150 9.74 -0.56 9.03
CA VAL A 150 8.63 -1.02 9.87
C VAL A 150 9.18 -1.56 11.18
N SER A 151 8.56 -1.19 12.31
CA SER A 151 8.93 -1.66 13.64
C SER A 151 7.69 -2.00 14.47
N GLY A 152 7.78 -3.11 15.21
CA GLY A 152 6.67 -3.62 16.01
C GLY A 152 6.79 -5.11 16.26
N LYS A 153 5.66 -5.81 16.28
CA LYS A 153 5.59 -7.23 16.59
C LYS A 153 4.54 -7.98 15.78
N ALA A 154 4.68 -9.29 15.69
CA ALA A 154 3.69 -10.19 15.10
C ALA A 154 3.26 -11.26 16.12
N THR A 155 1.96 -11.54 16.23
CA THR A 155 1.42 -12.47 17.25
C THR A 155 1.46 -13.93 16.83
N ILE A 156 1.28 -14.21 15.55
CA ILE A 156 1.23 -15.58 14.98
C ILE A 156 2.24 -15.80 13.84
N GLY A 157 3.12 -14.81 13.61
CA GLY A 157 3.98 -14.71 12.42
C GLY A 157 3.48 -13.66 11.43
N GLY A 158 4.38 -13.16 10.58
CA GLY A 158 4.07 -12.13 9.60
C GLY A 158 5.31 -11.38 9.12
N ALA A 159 5.16 -10.61 8.04
CA ALA A 159 6.22 -9.82 7.44
C ALA A 159 6.07 -8.33 7.81
N GLY A 160 7.17 -7.64 8.11
CA GLY A 160 7.06 -6.20 8.39
C GLY A 160 6.45 -5.40 7.24
N ILE A 161 6.84 -5.68 5.99
CA ILE A 161 6.49 -4.82 4.86
C ILE A 161 5.46 -5.50 3.95
N VAL A 162 5.79 -6.67 3.39
CA VAL A 162 4.91 -7.40 2.45
C VAL A 162 4.86 -8.89 2.76
N ASP A 163 3.66 -9.47 2.82
CA ASP A 163 3.46 -10.91 3.08
C ASP A 163 3.46 -11.76 1.81
N SER A 164 2.83 -11.29 0.73
CA SER A 164 2.84 -11.96 -0.57
C SER A 164 3.32 -10.99 -1.66
N ALA A 165 4.59 -11.12 -2.03
CA ALA A 165 5.21 -10.29 -3.07
C ALA A 165 5.40 -11.07 -4.38
N LYS A 166 4.83 -10.57 -5.48
CA LYS A 166 4.99 -11.09 -6.85
C LYS A 166 5.60 -10.03 -7.76
N SER A 167 6.79 -10.29 -8.30
CA SER A 167 7.50 -9.37 -9.20
C SER A 167 7.67 -7.96 -8.62
N CYS A 168 7.91 -7.84 -7.32
CA CYS A 168 8.08 -6.55 -6.64
C CYS A 168 9.56 -6.24 -6.40
N ASP A 169 9.90 -4.95 -6.44
CA ASP A 169 11.24 -4.46 -6.16
C ASP A 169 11.30 -3.84 -4.75
N PHE A 170 12.37 -4.13 -4.02
CA PHE A 170 12.63 -3.58 -2.69
C PHE A 170 14.01 -2.93 -2.67
N THR A 171 14.09 -1.68 -2.24
CA THR A 171 15.36 -0.94 -2.10
C THR A 171 15.35 -0.19 -0.78
N ASP A 172 16.42 -0.31 0.00
CA ASP A 172 16.59 0.35 1.30
C ASP A 172 15.41 0.10 2.28
N CYS A 173 14.89 -1.12 2.27
CA CYS A 173 13.75 -1.52 3.10
C CYS A 173 14.21 -2.33 4.32
N THR A 174 13.72 -1.97 5.50
CA THR A 174 14.08 -2.59 6.78
C THR A 174 12.83 -3.00 7.57
N SER A 175 12.77 -4.26 8.00
CA SER A 175 11.79 -4.72 8.98
C SER A 175 12.47 -5.00 10.31
N LYS A 176 11.91 -4.43 11.37
CA LYS A 176 12.24 -4.66 12.78
C LYS A 176 11.03 -5.22 13.53
N VAL A 177 10.25 -6.06 12.84
CA VAL A 177 9.11 -6.75 13.45
C VAL A 177 9.58 -8.03 14.11
N ASN A 178 9.39 -8.12 15.42
CA ASN A 178 9.71 -9.33 16.18
C ASN A 178 8.49 -10.26 16.19
N ALA A 179 8.69 -11.56 15.97
CA ALA A 179 7.62 -12.52 16.20
C ALA A 179 7.52 -12.78 17.72
N ASP A 180 6.39 -12.41 18.33
CA ASP A 180 5.99 -12.83 19.68
C ASP A 180 5.52 -14.30 19.59
N ILE A 181 6.42 -15.22 19.22
CA ILE A 181 6.13 -16.66 19.23
C ILE A 181 6.04 -17.07 20.69
N LYS A 182 4.82 -17.13 21.24
CA LYS A 182 4.60 -17.82 22.51
C LYS A 182 4.93 -19.28 22.28
N VAL A 183 5.97 -19.76 22.95
CA VAL A 183 6.33 -21.20 23.03
C VAL A 183 5.25 -21.91 23.85
N THR A 184 4.05 -22.03 23.28
CA THR A 184 2.94 -22.82 23.85
C THR A 184 2.33 -23.77 22.82
N ASP A 185 2.63 -23.58 21.52
CA ASP A 185 2.19 -24.45 20.42
C ASP A 185 3.33 -25.30 19.83
N ALA A 186 4.48 -25.36 20.53
CA ALA A 186 5.48 -26.38 20.21
C ALA A 186 4.84 -27.74 20.49
N LEU A 187 4.49 -28.45 19.41
CA LEU A 187 4.12 -29.87 19.43
C LEU A 187 5.04 -30.61 20.42
N PRO A 188 4.50 -31.44 21.33
CA PRO A 188 5.31 -32.13 22.33
C PRO A 188 6.29 -33.05 21.60
N GLY A 189 7.56 -32.64 21.55
CA GLY A 189 8.59 -33.35 20.78
C GLY A 189 9.82 -32.51 20.43
N PHE A 190 9.75 -31.17 20.49
CA PHE A 190 10.92 -30.31 20.27
C PHE A 190 11.31 -29.58 21.56
N LEU A 191 11.89 -30.31 22.51
CA LEU A 191 12.64 -29.68 23.59
C LEU A 191 14.07 -29.43 23.08
N PRO A 192 14.60 -28.20 23.14
CA PRO A 192 16.00 -27.95 22.80
C PRO A 192 16.90 -28.62 23.85
N GLU A 193 17.80 -29.48 23.38
CA GLU A 193 18.95 -29.90 24.17
C GLU A 193 19.84 -28.66 24.39
N SER A 194 19.87 -28.18 25.63
CA SER A 194 20.66 -27.06 26.16
C SER A 194 20.00 -25.65 26.17
N PRO A 195 20.16 -24.90 27.27
CA PRO A 195 19.64 -23.54 27.40
C PRO A 195 20.59 -22.56 26.70
N GLY A 196 20.43 -22.42 25.39
CA GLY A 196 21.17 -21.45 24.58
C GLY A 196 20.94 -21.70 23.10
N GLU A 197 20.28 -20.75 22.44
CA GLU A 197 19.94 -20.78 21.00
C GLU A 197 18.92 -21.84 20.55
N MET A 198 17.63 -21.53 20.71
CA MET A 198 16.62 -22.11 19.82
C MET A 198 16.80 -21.52 18.41
N LYS A 199 17.53 -22.23 17.55
CA LYS A 199 17.61 -21.96 16.11
C LYS A 199 16.33 -22.47 15.44
N ILE A 200 15.26 -21.71 15.56
CA ILE A 200 14.09 -21.84 14.68
C ILE A 200 14.58 -21.45 13.27
N PRO A 201 14.33 -22.22 12.20
CA PRO A 201 14.81 -21.89 10.87
C PRO A 201 14.20 -20.55 10.41
N ILE A 202 14.97 -19.47 10.53
CA ILE A 202 14.63 -18.13 10.04
C ILE A 202 14.84 -18.10 8.53
N SER A 203 14.18 -18.99 7.78
CA SER A 203 14.31 -19.02 6.33
C SER A 203 13.35 -18.00 5.71
N GLY A 204 13.87 -16.80 5.53
CA GLY A 204 13.23 -15.68 4.85
C GLY A 204 13.23 -14.47 5.74
N ILE A 205 14.13 -13.51 5.44
CA ILE A 205 14.15 -12.12 5.91
C ILE A 205 12.79 -11.74 6.53
N ALA A 206 12.73 -11.46 7.83
CA ALA A 206 11.53 -11.06 8.56
C ALA A 206 10.86 -9.74 8.05
N GLY A 207 11.20 -9.29 6.85
CA GLY A 207 10.63 -8.13 6.17
C GLY A 207 9.91 -8.41 4.85
N ILE A 208 10.20 -9.51 4.13
CA ILE A 208 9.65 -9.75 2.78
C ILE A 208 9.48 -11.26 2.57
N ARG A 209 8.24 -11.73 2.40
CA ARG A 209 7.95 -13.11 1.96
C ARG A 209 7.59 -13.07 0.47
N ALA A 210 8.56 -13.41 -0.38
CA ALA A 210 8.36 -13.54 -1.82
C ALA A 210 7.90 -14.96 -2.14
N ILE A 211 6.81 -15.11 -2.90
CA ILE A 211 6.39 -16.40 -3.43
C ILE A 211 6.93 -16.49 -4.85
N SER A 212 7.92 -17.37 -5.07
CA SER A 212 8.35 -17.73 -6.42
C SER A 212 7.28 -18.61 -7.06
N HIS A 213 6.69 -18.17 -8.18
CA HIS A 213 5.98 -19.04 -9.11
C HIS A 213 6.86 -19.31 -10.31
#